data_AF-A0A7V5WKN5-F1
#
_entry.id   AF-A0A7V5WKN5-F1
#
_cell.length_a   1.000
_cell.length_b   1.000
_cell.length_c   1.000
_cell.angle_alpha   90.00
_cell.angle_beta   90.00
_cell.angle_gamma   90.00
#
_symmetry.space_group_name_H-M   'P 1'
#
loop_
_entity.id
_entity.type
_entity.pdbx_description
1 polymer ?
#
loop_
_entity_poly.entity_id
_entity_poly.type
_entity_poly.pdbx_seq_one_letter_code
_entity_poly.pdbx_strand_id
1 'polypeptide(L)'
;MSGPSYMLRYDEYGNTREFYVYSSGTRVSGNSFINKGTAFTEEDRDRLGLTAMLPPAVRTLDKQVENSRVKVDKKEDDLERFIYIRSLFDRNVTLAHALIQSDIARYMSIIYTPTVGLACQQYSSMFRSAHGLHFYPGNIDRAEDVLRRFAHRDIRVAVVTDNQGILGIGDQGAGGIAICVGKLMLYTQGAGIAPWHCLPVSLDVGTNNEALLNDVEYLGWRHRRLSGDEYIHFVQRFARAFRNVFPNALCLWEDFSKQNAFAIRDAYLHDLISFNDDIQGTGAVALAGILTAMKIKQERLRDQVFLIHGAGAGGVGIAEQIE
;
A
#
# COMPACT_ATOMS: atom_id res chain seq x y z
N MET A 1 11.47 -8.26 -26.76
CA MET A 1 10.87 -8.15 -25.40
C MET A 1 10.98 -9.51 -24.75
N SER A 2 11.63 -9.62 -23.59
CA SER A 2 11.61 -10.87 -22.83
C SER A 2 10.18 -11.13 -22.34
N GLY A 3 9.67 -12.34 -22.53
CA GLY A 3 8.34 -12.73 -22.06
C GLY A 3 8.21 -12.61 -20.52
N PRO A 4 6.97 -12.68 -20.00
CA PRO A 4 6.70 -12.54 -18.57
C PRO A 4 7.50 -13.56 -17.75
N SER A 5 8.05 -13.13 -16.60
CA SER A 5 8.87 -14.00 -15.75
C SER A 5 8.06 -15.10 -15.06
N TYR A 6 6.76 -14.91 -14.90
CA TYR A 6 5.80 -15.88 -14.39
C TYR A 6 4.38 -15.59 -14.92
N MET A 7 3.48 -16.56 -14.78
CA MET A 7 2.04 -16.42 -14.97
C MET A 7 1.28 -16.99 -13.76
N LEU A 8 0.16 -16.36 -13.45
CA LEU A 8 -0.71 -16.74 -12.34
C LEU A 8 -1.82 -17.66 -12.87
N ARG A 9 -2.11 -18.73 -12.13
CA ARG A 9 -3.33 -19.51 -12.31
C ARG A 9 -4.28 -19.23 -11.16
N TYR A 10 -5.55 -19.00 -11.51
CA TYR A 10 -6.60 -18.72 -10.57
C TYR A 10 -7.57 -19.90 -10.45
N ASP A 11 -8.22 -20.05 -9.30
CA ASP A 11 -9.42 -20.89 -9.18
C ASP A 11 -10.67 -20.18 -9.69
N GLU A 12 -11.83 -20.86 -9.61
CA GLU A 12 -13.13 -20.33 -10.04
C GLU A 12 -13.57 -19.06 -9.30
N TYR A 13 -13.03 -18.81 -8.10
CA TYR A 13 -13.30 -17.62 -7.29
C TYR A 13 -12.25 -16.51 -7.51
N GLY A 14 -11.32 -16.71 -8.45
CA GLY A 14 -10.25 -15.77 -8.74
C GLY A 14 -9.07 -15.82 -7.76
N ASN A 15 -9.01 -16.77 -6.82
CA ASN A 15 -7.87 -16.87 -5.91
C ASN A 15 -6.66 -17.44 -6.65
N THR A 16 -5.47 -16.89 -6.38
CA THR A 16 -4.25 -17.44 -6.98
C THR A 16 -3.94 -18.81 -6.39
N ARG A 17 -3.86 -19.84 -7.24
CA ARG A 17 -3.51 -21.21 -6.85
C ARG A 17 -2.07 -21.56 -7.16
N GLU A 18 -1.56 -21.12 -8.31
CA GLU A 18 -0.25 -21.55 -8.80
C GLU A 18 0.50 -20.41 -9.50
N PHE A 19 1.82 -20.46 -9.41
CA PHE A 19 2.76 -19.68 -10.21
C PHE A 19 3.43 -20.57 -11.24
N TYR A 20 3.24 -20.27 -12.52
CA TYR A 20 4.02 -20.84 -13.61
C TYR A 20 5.21 -19.94 -13.87
N VAL A 21 6.40 -20.36 -13.44
CA VAL A 21 7.63 -19.58 -13.60
C VAL A 21 8.29 -19.93 -14.93
N TYR A 22 8.42 -18.95 -15.82
CA TYR A 22 9.06 -19.09 -17.14
C TYR A 22 10.48 -18.49 -17.17
N SER A 23 10.95 -18.00 -16.03
CA SER A 23 12.27 -17.42 -15.87
C SER A 23 13.22 -18.38 -15.17
N SER A 24 14.51 -18.15 -15.33
CA SER A 24 15.58 -18.93 -14.72
C SER A 24 16.70 -18.03 -14.20
N GLY A 25 17.56 -18.59 -13.35
CA GLY A 25 18.74 -17.92 -12.81
C GLY A 25 18.40 -16.62 -12.08
N THR A 26 19.17 -15.57 -12.39
CA THR A 26 19.06 -14.25 -11.75
C THR A 26 17.69 -13.59 -11.90
N ARG A 27 16.92 -13.94 -12.95
CA ARG A 27 15.55 -13.42 -13.15
C ARG A 27 14.56 -13.92 -12.10
N VAL A 28 14.76 -15.14 -11.59
CA VAL A 28 13.95 -15.69 -10.51
C VAL A 28 14.37 -15.07 -9.18
N SER A 29 15.67 -15.06 -8.88
CA SER A 29 16.19 -14.50 -7.63
C SER A 29 15.94 -13.00 -7.48
N GLY A 30 15.88 -12.27 -8.60
CA GLY A 30 15.60 -10.83 -8.63
C GLY A 30 14.11 -10.45 -8.59
N ASN A 31 13.20 -11.42 -8.67
CA ASN A 31 11.76 -11.15 -8.62
C ASN A 31 11.19 -11.53 -7.24
N SER A 32 10.81 -10.52 -6.47
CA SER A 32 10.39 -10.67 -5.08
C SER A 32 9.11 -11.49 -4.87
N PHE A 33 8.26 -11.63 -5.90
CA PHE A 33 7.02 -12.42 -5.82
C PHE A 33 7.27 -13.93 -5.95
N ILE A 34 8.34 -14.34 -6.64
CA ILE A 34 8.66 -15.75 -6.89
C ILE A 34 9.95 -16.23 -6.20
N ASN A 35 10.76 -15.30 -5.68
CA ASN A 35 11.98 -15.62 -4.97
C ASN A 35 11.68 -16.28 -3.61
N LYS A 36 12.16 -17.51 -3.41
CA LYS A 36 12.09 -18.24 -2.14
C LYS A 36 13.40 -18.15 -1.33
N GLY A 37 14.46 -17.56 -1.90
CA GLY A 37 15.79 -17.56 -1.30
C GLY A 37 16.28 -18.97 -0.97
N THR A 38 16.76 -19.20 0.25
CA THR A 38 17.23 -20.53 0.69
C THR A 38 16.12 -21.59 0.80
N ALA A 39 14.85 -21.25 0.60
CA ALA A 39 13.74 -22.19 0.59
C ALA A 39 13.47 -22.84 -0.78
N PHE A 40 14.21 -22.48 -1.83
CA PHE A 40 14.24 -23.29 -3.04
C PHE A 40 14.82 -24.68 -2.72
N THR A 41 14.04 -25.72 -3.00
CA THR A 41 14.47 -27.13 -2.93
C THR A 41 15.58 -27.40 -3.94
N GLU A 42 16.27 -28.53 -3.81
CA GLU A 42 17.28 -28.94 -4.81
C GLU A 42 16.65 -29.08 -6.20
N GLU A 43 15.46 -29.69 -6.28
CA GLU A 43 14.69 -29.79 -7.52
C GLU A 43 14.32 -28.41 -8.09
N ASP A 44 13.82 -27.48 -7.26
CA ASP A 44 13.53 -26.11 -7.69
C ASP A 44 14.79 -25.44 -8.25
N ARG A 45 15.96 -25.65 -7.61
CA ARG A 45 17.22 -25.03 -8.04
C ARG A 45 17.67 -25.56 -9.38
N ASP A 46 17.61 -26.86 -9.61
CA ASP A 46 17.98 -27.44 -10.90
C ASP A 46 17.01 -27.00 -12.01
N ARG A 47 15.70 -27.09 -11.76
CA ARG A 47 14.66 -26.70 -12.73
C ARG A 47 14.71 -25.22 -13.10
N LEU A 48 15.02 -24.35 -12.14
CA LEU A 48 15.05 -22.89 -12.33
C LEU A 48 16.46 -22.37 -12.64
N GLY A 49 17.47 -23.23 -12.82
CA GLY A 49 18.84 -22.82 -13.14
C GLY A 49 19.50 -21.99 -12.04
N LEU A 50 19.25 -22.34 -10.77
CA LEU A 50 19.82 -21.71 -9.56
C LEU A 50 20.96 -22.55 -8.95
N THR A 51 21.35 -23.67 -9.59
CA THR A 51 22.47 -24.50 -9.17
C THR A 51 23.73 -23.65 -9.03
N ALA A 52 24.45 -23.82 -7.92
CA ALA A 52 25.60 -22.99 -7.50
C ALA A 52 25.32 -21.49 -7.23
N MET A 53 24.09 -20.99 -7.39
CA MET A 53 23.73 -19.60 -7.05
C MET A 53 23.36 -19.40 -5.58
N LEU A 54 23.13 -20.49 -4.84
CA LEU A 54 22.75 -20.49 -3.43
C LEU A 54 23.61 -21.47 -2.63
N PRO A 55 23.88 -21.19 -1.34
CA PRO A 55 24.50 -22.17 -0.44
C PRO A 55 23.72 -23.50 -0.41
N PRO A 56 24.38 -24.66 -0.21
CA PRO A 56 23.75 -25.98 -0.37
C PRO A 56 22.60 -26.23 0.61
N ALA A 57 22.65 -25.66 1.81
CA ALA A 57 21.59 -25.85 2.80
C ALA A 57 20.24 -25.29 2.31
N VAL A 58 19.21 -26.14 2.32
CA VAL A 58 17.81 -25.74 2.13
C VAL A 58 17.20 -25.39 3.49
N ARG A 59 16.59 -24.20 3.60
CA ARG A 59 15.87 -23.77 4.80
C ARG A 59 14.39 -23.63 4.50
N THR A 60 13.53 -24.28 5.28
CA THR A 60 12.07 -24.10 5.19
C THR A 60 11.68 -22.65 5.48
N LEU A 61 10.46 -22.28 5.05
CA LEU A 61 9.91 -20.95 5.32
C LEU A 61 9.93 -20.62 6.82
N ASP A 62 9.53 -21.56 7.69
CA ASP A 62 9.52 -21.37 9.14
C ASP A 62 10.91 -21.05 9.71
N LYS A 63 11.96 -21.75 9.24
CA LYS A 63 13.34 -21.47 9.64
C LYS A 63 13.83 -20.11 9.12
N GLN A 64 13.36 -19.68 7.95
CA GLN A 64 13.64 -18.35 7.43
C GLN A 64 12.92 -17.25 8.24
N VAL A 65 11.69 -17.51 8.69
CA VAL A 65 10.92 -16.62 9.58
C VAL A 65 11.64 -16.48 10.92
N GLU A 66 12.03 -17.59 11.56
CA GLU A 66 12.79 -17.58 12.80
C GLU A 66 14.10 -16.79 12.67
N ASN A 67 14.86 -17.03 11.60
CA ASN A 67 16.08 -16.29 11.34
C ASN A 67 15.84 -14.78 11.13
N SER A 68 14.72 -14.43 10.49
CA SER A 68 14.34 -13.03 10.26
C SER A 68 13.89 -12.35 11.54
N ARG A 69 13.16 -13.05 12.41
CA ARG A 69 12.77 -12.57 13.74
C ARG A 69 14.00 -12.17 14.57
N VAL A 70 15.01 -13.05 14.65
CA VAL A 70 16.27 -12.75 15.36
C VAL A 70 16.96 -11.50 14.82
N LYS A 71 16.89 -11.24 13.51
CA LYS A 71 17.48 -10.03 12.89
C LYS A 71 16.68 -8.78 13.22
N VAL A 72 15.35 -8.87 13.25
CA VAL A 72 14.48 -7.76 13.66
C VAL A 72 14.68 -7.45 15.14
N ASP A 73 14.79 -8.46 16.00
CA ASP A 73 15.00 -8.30 17.45
C ASP A 73 16.31 -7.59 17.77
N LYS A 74 17.33 -7.75 16.91
CA LYS A 74 18.63 -7.09 17.04
C LYS A 74 18.67 -5.64 16.55
N LYS A 75 17.61 -5.15 15.91
CA LYS A 75 17.54 -3.73 15.52
C LYS A 75 17.33 -2.86 16.75
N GLU A 76 17.89 -1.66 16.70
CA GLU A 76 17.92 -0.73 17.84
C GLU A 76 16.52 -0.16 18.09
N ASP A 77 15.91 0.42 17.07
CA ASP A 77 14.60 1.06 17.13
C ASP A 77 13.61 0.51 16.10
N ASP A 78 12.36 0.96 16.17
CA ASP A 78 11.29 0.51 15.29
C ASP A 78 11.46 0.98 13.84
N LEU A 79 12.16 2.09 13.60
CA LEU A 79 12.46 2.55 12.25
C LEU A 79 13.44 1.59 11.55
N GLU A 80 14.47 1.15 12.25
CA GLU A 80 15.41 0.13 11.76
C GLU A 80 14.73 -1.23 11.55
N ARG A 81 13.75 -1.56 12.39
CA ARG A 81 12.89 -2.76 12.20
C ARG A 81 12.03 -2.60 10.95
N PHE A 82 11.39 -1.45 10.75
CA PHE A 82 10.61 -1.12 9.57
C PHE A 82 11.47 -1.24 8.30
N ILE A 83 12.66 -0.62 8.31
CA ILE A 83 13.65 -0.69 7.24
C ILE A 83 13.99 -2.13 6.88
N TYR A 84 14.21 -2.99 7.88
CA TYR A 84 14.52 -4.40 7.67
C TYR A 84 13.35 -5.14 7.00
N ILE A 85 12.13 -4.97 7.53
CA ILE A 85 10.94 -5.67 7.02
C ILE A 85 10.59 -5.20 5.61
N ARG A 86 10.71 -3.89 5.33
CA ARG A 86 10.56 -3.35 3.97
C ARG A 86 11.61 -3.92 3.03
N SER A 87 12.88 -3.93 3.43
CA SER A 87 13.94 -4.53 2.62
C SER A 87 13.73 -6.04 2.40
N LEU A 88 13.08 -6.74 3.34
CA LEU A 88 12.71 -8.14 3.18
C LEU A 88 11.59 -8.30 2.16
N PHE A 89 10.56 -7.46 2.22
CA PHE A 89 9.47 -7.41 1.25
C PHE A 89 9.99 -7.19 -0.18
N ASP A 90 10.98 -6.31 -0.35
CA ASP A 90 11.61 -6.02 -1.63
C ASP A 90 12.31 -7.22 -2.27
N ARG A 91 12.74 -8.18 -1.46
CA ARG A 91 13.51 -9.34 -1.92
C ARG A 91 12.70 -10.63 -1.96
N ASN A 92 11.77 -10.79 -1.02
CA ASN A 92 10.98 -12.01 -0.83
C ASN A 92 9.66 -11.64 -0.12
N VAL A 93 8.63 -11.39 -0.93
CA VAL A 93 7.30 -10.97 -0.49
C VAL A 93 6.65 -12.04 0.41
N THR A 94 6.78 -13.32 0.05
CA THR A 94 6.25 -14.44 0.83
C THR A 94 6.86 -14.49 2.22
N LEU A 95 8.18 -14.37 2.34
CA LEU A 95 8.87 -14.38 3.64
C LEU A 95 8.55 -13.14 4.47
N ALA A 96 8.41 -11.97 3.85
CA ALA A 96 8.00 -10.76 4.56
C ALA A 96 6.60 -10.90 5.17
N HIS A 97 5.64 -11.40 4.40
CA HIS A 97 4.28 -11.66 4.90
C HIS A 97 4.24 -12.78 5.94
N ALA A 98 5.00 -13.87 5.76
CA ALA A 98 5.10 -14.93 6.75
C ALA A 98 5.71 -14.44 8.08
N LEU A 99 6.68 -13.51 8.02
CA LEU A 99 7.24 -12.86 9.20
C LEU A 99 6.16 -12.04 9.93
N ILE A 100 5.45 -11.17 9.20
CA ILE A 100 4.37 -10.34 9.77
C ILE A 100 3.28 -11.23 10.39
N GLN A 101 2.87 -12.28 9.68
CA GLN A 101 1.86 -13.22 10.15
C GLN A 101 2.28 -13.94 11.44
N SER A 102 3.59 -14.18 11.64
CA SER A 102 4.08 -14.89 12.82
C SER A 102 3.86 -14.15 14.14
N ASP A 103 3.65 -12.82 14.10
CA ASP A 103 3.25 -11.99 15.24
C ASP A 103 2.61 -10.69 14.73
N ILE A 104 1.35 -10.80 14.26
CA ILE A 104 0.63 -9.69 13.62
C ILE A 104 0.59 -8.45 14.53
N ALA A 105 0.28 -8.62 15.82
CA ALA A 105 0.14 -7.51 16.75
C ALA A 105 1.44 -6.72 16.86
N ARG A 106 2.58 -7.41 16.97
CA ARG A 106 3.90 -6.78 17.05
C ARG A 106 4.33 -6.13 15.75
N TYR A 107 4.18 -6.82 14.61
CA TYR A 107 4.70 -6.30 13.35
C TYR A 107 3.82 -5.21 12.76
N MET A 108 2.51 -5.18 13.05
CA MET A 108 1.62 -4.11 12.61
C MET A 108 2.04 -2.74 13.16
N SER A 109 2.43 -2.63 14.43
CA SER A 109 2.91 -1.37 15.01
C SER A 109 4.24 -0.89 14.42
N ILE A 110 4.99 -1.79 13.79
CA ILE A 110 6.26 -1.48 13.11
C ILE A 110 6.01 -1.09 11.65
N ILE A 111 5.21 -1.86 10.90
CA ILE A 111 5.00 -1.64 9.45
C ILE A 111 3.95 -0.58 9.14
N TYR A 112 3.13 -0.22 10.13
CA TYR A 112 2.07 0.77 10.02
C TYR A 112 2.22 1.81 11.13
N THR A 113 1.12 2.35 11.65
CA THR A 113 1.15 3.37 12.71
C THR A 113 1.71 2.80 14.04
N PRO A 114 2.56 3.56 14.75
CA PRO A 114 3.00 4.93 14.47
C PRO A 114 4.24 5.04 13.56
N THR A 115 5.04 3.99 13.41
CA THR A 115 6.36 4.03 12.77
C THR A 115 6.34 4.46 11.30
N VAL A 116 5.28 4.11 10.55
CA VAL A 116 5.12 4.52 9.16
C VAL A 116 5.11 6.05 8.99
N GLY A 117 4.66 6.81 10.01
CA GLY A 117 4.69 8.27 9.98
C GLY A 117 6.11 8.80 9.92
N LEU A 118 7.02 8.25 10.73
CA LEU A 118 8.44 8.59 10.68
C LEU A 118 9.08 8.18 9.34
N ALA A 119 8.69 7.01 8.83
CA ALA A 119 9.13 6.56 7.50
C ALA A 119 8.65 7.48 6.36
N CYS A 120 7.47 8.11 6.47
CA CYS A 120 7.00 9.11 5.52
C CYS A 120 7.87 10.38 5.56
N GLN A 121 8.16 10.88 6.77
CA GLN A 121 8.99 12.07 6.98
C GLN A 121 10.41 11.90 6.45
N GLN A 122 10.98 10.70 6.63
CA GLN A 122 12.34 10.37 6.21
C GLN A 122 12.40 9.61 4.88
N TYR A 123 11.30 9.56 4.12
CA TYR A 123 11.19 8.71 2.93
C TYR A 123 12.30 8.95 1.91
N SER A 124 12.59 10.23 1.63
CA SER A 124 13.53 10.60 0.57
C SER A 124 14.97 10.19 0.92
N SER A 125 15.41 10.49 2.15
CA SER A 125 16.75 10.11 2.63
C SER A 125 16.89 8.59 2.85
N MET A 126 15.80 7.90 3.16
CA MET A 126 15.76 6.44 3.33
C MET A 126 15.48 5.67 2.04
N PHE A 127 15.33 6.34 0.90
CA PHE A 127 14.91 5.71 -0.34
C PHE A 127 15.91 4.65 -0.80
N ARG A 128 15.40 3.47 -1.18
CA ARG A 128 16.22 2.35 -1.70
C ARG A 128 15.64 1.75 -2.96
N SER A 129 14.31 1.62 -3.00
CA SER A 129 13.57 1.03 -4.10
C SER A 129 12.19 1.66 -4.17
N ALA A 130 11.65 1.82 -5.38
CA ALA A 130 10.30 2.31 -5.58
C ALA A 130 9.30 1.14 -5.52
N HIS A 131 8.26 1.30 -4.71
CA HIS A 131 7.10 0.39 -4.65
C HIS A 131 5.84 1.17 -4.92
N GLY A 132 5.32 1.00 -6.14
CA GLY A 132 4.15 1.71 -6.61
C GLY A 132 4.45 2.64 -7.77
N LEU A 133 3.48 3.47 -8.10
CA LEU A 133 3.58 4.44 -9.19
C LEU A 133 3.52 5.85 -8.65
N HIS A 134 4.35 6.72 -9.22
CA HIS A 134 4.37 8.14 -8.92
C HIS A 134 3.93 8.90 -10.17
N PHE A 135 2.74 9.49 -10.10
CA PHE A 135 2.27 10.42 -11.12
C PHE A 135 2.55 11.83 -10.66
N TYR A 136 3.09 12.65 -11.56
CA TYR A 136 3.32 14.08 -11.38
C TYR A 136 3.04 14.79 -12.70
N PRO A 137 2.95 16.13 -12.75
CA PRO A 137 2.48 16.82 -13.97
C PRO A 137 3.26 16.50 -15.24
N GLY A 138 4.55 16.17 -15.14
CA GLY A 138 5.36 15.79 -16.30
C GLY A 138 5.10 14.39 -16.88
N ASN A 139 4.27 13.55 -16.24
CA ASN A 139 3.96 12.21 -16.74
C ASN A 139 2.47 11.83 -16.75
N ILE A 140 1.58 12.66 -16.18
CA ILE A 140 0.17 12.32 -16.02
C ILE A 140 -0.57 12.08 -17.35
N ASP A 141 -0.17 12.74 -18.43
CA ASP A 141 -0.75 12.52 -19.75
C ASP A 141 -0.51 11.13 -20.32
N ARG A 142 0.49 10.42 -19.79
CA ARG A 142 0.82 9.04 -20.14
C ARG A 142 0.31 8.04 -19.10
N ALA A 143 -0.59 8.46 -18.19
CA ALA A 143 -1.08 7.61 -17.11
C ALA A 143 -1.64 6.27 -17.62
N GLU A 144 -2.42 6.29 -18.69
CA GLU A 144 -2.99 5.06 -19.26
C GLU A 144 -1.89 4.10 -19.75
N ASP A 145 -0.91 4.60 -20.51
CA ASP A 145 0.23 3.80 -20.99
C ASP A 145 1.07 3.24 -19.85
N VAL A 146 1.29 4.04 -18.80
CA VAL A 146 2.03 3.62 -17.60
C VAL A 146 1.28 2.50 -16.89
N LEU A 147 -0.02 2.66 -16.64
CA LEU A 147 -0.86 1.67 -15.97
C LEU A 147 -0.95 0.37 -16.78
N ARG A 148 -1.05 0.44 -18.13
CA ARG A 148 -1.09 -0.75 -19.00
C ARG A 148 0.14 -1.65 -18.87
N ARG A 149 1.30 -1.12 -18.45
CA ARG A 149 2.49 -1.94 -18.17
C ARG A 149 2.28 -2.89 -16.99
N PHE A 150 1.35 -2.60 -16.10
CA PHE A 150 0.99 -3.40 -14.93
C PHE A 150 -0.25 -4.26 -15.15
N ALA A 151 -0.89 -4.19 -16.32
CA ALA A 151 -2.11 -4.95 -16.63
C ALA A 151 -1.92 -6.48 -16.49
N HIS A 152 -0.72 -6.98 -16.76
CA HIS A 152 -0.37 -8.39 -16.61
C HIS A 152 -0.46 -8.92 -15.17
N ARG A 153 -0.51 -8.04 -14.16
CA ARG A 153 -0.59 -8.41 -12.74
C ARG A 153 -2.02 -8.63 -12.24
N ASP A 154 -3.03 -8.36 -13.08
CA ASP A 154 -4.44 -8.38 -12.69
C ASP A 154 -4.66 -7.53 -11.43
N ILE A 155 -4.44 -6.22 -11.51
CA ILE A 155 -4.58 -5.34 -10.34
C ILE A 155 -6.04 -5.33 -9.88
N ARG A 156 -6.26 -5.56 -8.58
CA ARG A 156 -7.60 -5.61 -7.97
C ARG A 156 -7.83 -4.57 -6.90
N VAL A 157 -6.76 -4.12 -6.24
CA VAL A 157 -6.83 -3.04 -5.24
C VAL A 157 -5.68 -2.08 -5.47
N ALA A 158 -6.01 -0.81 -5.60
CA ALA A 158 -5.06 0.28 -5.55
C ALA A 158 -5.34 1.15 -4.34
N VAL A 159 -4.28 1.57 -3.66
CA VAL A 159 -4.37 2.62 -2.63
C VAL A 159 -3.65 3.83 -3.17
N VAL A 160 -4.37 4.96 -3.23
CA VAL A 160 -3.97 6.18 -3.91
C VAL A 160 -3.98 7.32 -2.92
N THR A 161 -2.91 8.11 -2.87
CA THR A 161 -2.82 9.32 -2.03
C THR A 161 -2.29 10.50 -2.85
N ASP A 162 -2.69 11.73 -2.50
CA ASP A 162 -1.98 12.96 -2.93
C ASP A 162 -0.92 13.43 -1.92
N ASN A 163 -0.72 12.64 -0.86
CA ASN A 163 0.26 12.82 0.19
C ASN A 163 0.07 14.08 1.07
N GLN A 164 -1.10 14.73 1.02
CA GLN A 164 -1.31 16.00 1.71
C GLN A 164 -1.74 15.85 3.17
N GLY A 165 -2.57 14.86 3.45
CA GLY A 165 -3.23 14.65 4.73
C GLY A 165 -2.65 13.47 5.49
N ILE A 166 -1.35 13.22 5.41
CA ILE A 166 -0.75 12.01 5.99
C ILE A 166 -0.94 11.99 7.51
N LEU A 167 -1.80 11.09 7.99
CA LEU A 167 -2.11 10.91 9.40
C LEU A 167 -2.35 12.26 10.12
N GLY A 168 -1.66 12.51 11.23
CA GLY A 168 -1.61 13.81 11.91
C GLY A 168 -0.37 14.64 11.60
N ILE A 169 0.48 14.20 10.66
CA ILE A 169 1.76 14.85 10.34
C ILE A 169 1.68 15.75 9.09
N GLY A 170 0.54 15.76 8.41
CA GLY A 170 0.23 16.70 7.34
C GLY A 170 0.93 16.38 6.02
N ASP A 171 1.37 17.41 5.31
CA ASP A 171 1.89 17.30 3.95
C ASP A 171 3.30 16.68 3.94
N GLN A 172 3.43 15.47 3.41
CA GLN A 172 4.69 14.73 3.36
C GLN A 172 5.25 14.59 1.93
N GLY A 173 4.65 15.27 0.95
CA GLY A 173 5.10 15.19 -0.45
C GLY A 173 5.24 13.74 -0.92
N ALA A 174 6.24 13.41 -1.73
CA ALA A 174 6.43 12.03 -2.22
C ALA A 174 6.54 10.94 -1.13
N GLY A 175 6.84 11.31 0.13
CA GLY A 175 6.95 10.35 1.23
C GLY A 175 5.64 9.71 1.66
N GLY A 176 4.50 10.32 1.35
CA GLY A 176 3.18 9.82 1.70
C GLY A 176 2.83 8.44 1.11
N ILE A 177 3.47 8.04 0.00
CA ILE A 177 3.24 6.73 -0.62
C ILE A 177 3.50 5.55 0.33
N ALA A 178 4.34 5.74 1.37
CA ALA A 178 4.60 4.71 2.36
C ALA A 178 3.33 4.26 3.10
N ILE A 179 2.33 5.14 3.25
CA ILE A 179 1.01 4.79 3.78
C ILE A 179 0.30 3.83 2.84
N CYS A 180 0.25 4.11 1.55
CA CYS A 180 -0.39 3.24 0.56
C CYS A 180 0.20 1.83 0.58
N VAL A 181 1.53 1.76 0.66
CA VAL A 181 2.24 0.50 0.74
C VAL A 181 1.91 -0.25 2.04
N GLY A 182 1.91 0.45 3.18
CA GLY A 182 1.53 -0.12 4.47
C GLY A 182 0.10 -0.66 4.47
N LYS A 183 -0.86 0.12 3.96
CA LYS A 183 -2.26 -0.33 3.82
C LYS A 183 -2.39 -1.57 2.97
N LEU A 184 -1.72 -1.63 1.82
CA LEU A 184 -1.79 -2.81 0.96
C LEU A 184 -1.18 -4.06 1.62
N MET A 185 -0.17 -3.91 2.48
CA MET A 185 0.32 -5.02 3.29
C MET A 185 -0.74 -5.49 4.30
N LEU A 186 -1.49 -4.56 4.91
CA LEU A 186 -2.62 -4.88 5.79
C LEU A 186 -3.77 -5.56 5.04
N TYR A 187 -4.06 -5.18 3.80
CA TYR A 187 -5.02 -5.88 2.93
C TYR A 187 -4.63 -7.34 2.74
N THR A 188 -3.34 -7.63 2.54
CA THR A 188 -2.87 -9.01 2.47
C THR A 188 -3.03 -9.75 3.79
N GLN A 189 -2.70 -9.12 4.92
CA GLN A 189 -2.78 -9.78 6.24
C GLN A 189 -4.22 -9.98 6.73
N GLY A 190 -5.08 -8.98 6.56
CA GLY A 190 -6.44 -8.97 7.11
C GLY A 190 -7.49 -9.56 6.17
N ALA A 191 -7.32 -9.39 4.85
CA ALA A 191 -8.31 -9.83 3.86
C ALA A 191 -7.79 -10.92 2.91
N GLY A 192 -6.52 -11.35 3.05
CA GLY A 192 -5.94 -12.37 2.19
C GLY A 192 -5.75 -11.94 0.73
N ILE A 193 -5.79 -10.63 0.45
CA ILE A 193 -5.58 -10.11 -0.91
C ILE A 193 -4.12 -10.30 -1.29
N ALA A 194 -3.88 -11.03 -2.38
CA ALA A 194 -2.51 -11.36 -2.75
C ALA A 194 -1.71 -10.12 -3.20
N PRO A 195 -0.43 -9.97 -2.78
CA PRO A 195 0.35 -8.74 -3.00
C PRO A 195 0.55 -8.34 -4.46
N TRP A 196 0.54 -9.30 -5.40
CA TRP A 196 0.68 -8.99 -6.82
C TRP A 196 -0.55 -8.28 -7.40
N HIS A 197 -1.73 -8.41 -6.77
CA HIS A 197 -2.96 -7.69 -7.13
C HIS A 197 -3.03 -6.26 -6.53
N CYS A 198 -2.04 -5.89 -5.73
CA CYS A 198 -1.99 -4.61 -5.02
C CYS A 198 -1.15 -3.58 -5.77
N LEU A 199 -1.65 -2.34 -5.89
CA LEU A 199 -0.97 -1.22 -6.54
C LEU A 199 -0.96 0.05 -5.67
N PRO A 200 0.18 0.41 -5.04
CA PRO A 200 0.32 1.70 -4.38
C PRO A 200 0.52 2.81 -5.43
N VAL A 201 -0.15 3.95 -5.24
CA VAL A 201 -0.06 5.08 -6.15
C VAL A 201 0.08 6.39 -5.37
N SER A 202 1.05 7.21 -5.76
CA SER A 202 1.24 8.58 -5.30
C SER A 202 0.90 9.55 -6.42
N LEU A 203 -0.02 10.47 -6.13
CA LEU A 203 -0.36 11.62 -6.95
C LEU A 203 0.45 12.81 -6.45
N ASP A 204 1.70 12.89 -6.91
CA ASP A 204 2.64 13.95 -6.54
C ASP A 204 2.32 15.24 -7.30
N VAL A 205 1.37 15.98 -6.76
CA VAL A 205 0.94 17.30 -7.23
C VAL A 205 1.79 18.43 -6.65
N GLY A 206 2.95 18.13 -6.06
CA GLY A 206 3.79 19.06 -5.32
C GLY A 206 3.54 18.98 -3.82
N THR A 207 4.24 19.82 -3.05
CA THR A 207 4.12 19.90 -1.59
C THR A 207 4.19 21.36 -1.12
N ASN A 208 3.43 21.68 -0.08
CA ASN A 208 3.49 22.96 0.61
C ASN A 208 4.40 22.92 1.84
N ASN A 209 5.05 21.78 2.11
CA ASN A 209 5.98 21.62 3.21
C ASN A 209 7.35 22.25 2.85
N GLU A 210 7.67 23.40 3.46
CA GLU A 210 8.93 24.10 3.23
C GLU A 210 10.17 23.26 3.53
N ALA A 211 10.11 22.41 4.55
CA ALA A 211 11.25 21.59 4.92
C ALA A 211 11.60 20.63 3.77
N LEU A 212 10.59 20.04 3.13
CA LEU A 212 10.78 19.14 1.98
C LEU A 212 11.24 19.90 0.73
N LEU A 213 10.67 21.08 0.45
CA LEU A 213 11.09 21.88 -0.71
C LEU A 213 12.57 22.30 -0.62
N ASN A 214 13.05 22.59 0.59
CA ASN A 214 14.42 23.00 0.87
C ASN A 214 15.39 21.82 1.13
N ASP A 215 14.88 20.61 1.34
CA ASP A 215 15.71 19.41 1.54
C ASP A 215 16.31 18.96 0.21
N VAL A 216 17.63 18.93 0.10
CA VAL A 216 18.37 18.53 -1.11
C VAL A 216 18.09 17.06 -1.50
N GLU A 217 17.75 16.21 -0.54
CA GLU A 217 17.45 14.80 -0.80
C GLU A 217 16.01 14.56 -1.24
N TYR A 218 15.10 15.54 -1.11
CA TYR A 218 13.69 15.38 -1.47
C TYR A 218 13.50 14.87 -2.91
N LEU A 219 12.80 13.72 -3.02
CA LEU A 219 12.61 13.00 -4.29
C LEU A 219 11.33 13.38 -5.03
N GLY A 220 10.42 14.10 -4.38
CA GLY A 220 9.16 14.50 -5.01
C GLY A 220 9.31 15.70 -5.95
N TRP A 221 8.22 16.03 -6.63
CA TRP A 221 8.15 17.16 -7.53
C TRP A 221 8.30 18.46 -6.73
N ARG A 222 9.43 19.15 -6.92
CA ARG A 222 9.85 20.35 -6.16
C ARG A 222 9.06 21.61 -6.53
N HIS A 223 7.75 21.55 -6.35
CA HIS A 223 6.83 22.64 -6.62
C HIS A 223 5.82 22.73 -5.48
N ARG A 224 5.26 23.93 -5.31
CA ARG A 224 4.04 24.11 -4.52
C ARG A 224 2.94 23.22 -5.07
N ARG A 225 2.00 22.84 -4.20
CA ARG A 225 0.86 22.02 -4.61
C ARG A 225 0.08 22.71 -5.73
N LEU A 226 -0.31 21.93 -6.74
CA LEU A 226 -1.35 22.33 -7.67
C LEU A 226 -2.62 22.72 -6.90
N SER A 227 -3.38 23.66 -7.46
CA SER A 227 -4.62 24.13 -6.86
C SER A 227 -5.68 24.38 -7.94
N GLY A 228 -6.94 24.47 -7.52
CA GLY A 228 -8.07 24.73 -8.41
C GLY A 228 -8.16 23.75 -9.58
N ASP A 229 -8.39 24.29 -10.77
CA ASP A 229 -8.62 23.52 -11.99
C ASP A 229 -7.44 22.63 -12.40
N GLU A 230 -6.20 23.05 -12.11
CA GLU A 230 -5.01 22.25 -12.44
C GLU A 230 -4.96 20.96 -11.62
N TYR A 231 -5.27 21.04 -10.32
CA TYR A 231 -5.36 19.87 -9.45
C TYR A 231 -6.50 18.95 -9.89
N ILE A 232 -7.67 19.51 -10.15
CA ILE A 232 -8.86 18.75 -10.58
C ILE A 232 -8.55 18.03 -11.90
N HIS A 233 -7.98 18.73 -12.87
CA HIS A 233 -7.60 18.15 -14.16
C HIS A 233 -6.60 17.01 -13.96
N PHE A 234 -5.58 17.21 -13.13
CA PHE A 234 -4.58 16.18 -12.82
C PHE A 234 -5.23 14.89 -12.28
N VAL A 235 -6.10 15.00 -11.27
CA VAL A 235 -6.78 13.85 -10.68
C VAL A 235 -7.72 13.18 -11.69
N GLN A 236 -8.44 13.97 -12.50
CA GLN A 236 -9.31 13.45 -13.57
C GLN A 236 -8.55 12.62 -14.61
N ARG A 237 -7.36 13.07 -15.00
CA ARG A 237 -6.51 12.32 -15.94
C ARG A 237 -6.12 10.97 -15.37
N PHE A 238 -5.73 10.92 -14.09
CA PHE A 238 -5.46 9.65 -13.40
C PHE A 238 -6.70 8.77 -13.31
N ALA A 239 -7.82 9.30 -12.80
CA ALA A 239 -9.05 8.54 -12.57
C ALA A 239 -9.59 7.92 -13.87
N ARG A 240 -9.59 8.68 -14.97
CA ARG A 240 -9.97 8.17 -16.30
C ARG A 240 -9.06 7.04 -16.76
N ALA A 241 -7.75 7.21 -16.63
CA ALA A 241 -6.77 6.20 -17.01
C ALA A 241 -6.92 4.92 -16.16
N PHE A 242 -7.12 5.08 -14.84
CA PHE A 242 -7.34 3.97 -13.91
C PHE A 242 -8.59 3.17 -14.29
N ARG A 243 -9.73 3.85 -14.52
CA ARG A 243 -10.97 3.21 -14.96
C ARG A 243 -10.80 2.42 -16.26
N ASN A 244 -10.11 3.00 -17.23
CA ASN A 244 -9.93 2.39 -18.55
C ASN A 244 -9.06 1.12 -18.50
N VAL A 245 -8.05 1.09 -17.63
CA VAL A 245 -7.08 -0.01 -17.55
C VAL A 245 -7.51 -1.07 -16.53
N PHE A 246 -8.11 -0.65 -15.42
CA PHE A 246 -8.48 -1.49 -14.29
C PHE A 246 -9.96 -1.29 -13.89
N PRO A 247 -10.93 -1.56 -14.80
CA PRO A 247 -12.34 -1.24 -14.58
C PRO A 247 -12.97 -1.99 -13.39
N ASN A 248 -12.40 -3.13 -13.00
CA ASN A 248 -12.88 -3.97 -11.90
C ASN A 248 -12.05 -3.83 -10.62
N ALA A 249 -11.02 -2.97 -10.62
CA ALA A 249 -10.19 -2.77 -9.46
C ALA A 249 -10.79 -1.73 -8.51
N LEU A 250 -10.70 -2.01 -7.21
CA LEU A 250 -10.98 -1.05 -6.17
C LEU A 250 -9.91 0.04 -6.15
N CYS A 251 -10.33 1.30 -6.21
CA CYS A 251 -9.49 2.48 -5.97
C CYS A 251 -9.80 3.04 -4.58
N LEU A 252 -8.91 2.83 -3.62
CA LEU A 252 -9.03 3.39 -2.28
C LEU A 252 -8.30 4.73 -2.22
N TRP A 253 -9.03 5.79 -1.88
CA TRP A 253 -8.48 7.13 -1.66
C TRP A 253 -8.01 7.27 -0.21
N GLU A 254 -6.79 7.75 -0.04
CA GLU A 254 -6.07 7.70 1.23
C GLU A 254 -5.33 9.01 1.54
N ASP A 255 -5.48 9.51 2.77
CA ASP A 255 -4.69 10.62 3.33
C ASP A 255 -4.67 11.87 2.41
N PHE A 256 -5.82 12.18 1.82
CA PHE A 256 -6.05 13.45 1.13
C PHE A 256 -6.35 14.55 2.15
N SER A 257 -6.09 15.82 1.81
CA SER A 257 -6.60 16.90 2.65
C SER A 257 -8.12 16.85 2.74
N LYS A 258 -8.66 17.36 3.85
CA LYS A 258 -10.09 17.34 4.14
C LYS A 258 -10.95 17.80 2.94
N GLN A 259 -10.66 18.96 2.34
CA GLN A 259 -11.49 19.46 1.24
C GLN A 259 -11.41 18.54 0.00
N ASN A 260 -10.21 18.07 -0.34
CA ASN A 260 -10.01 17.22 -1.51
C ASN A 260 -10.60 15.82 -1.30
N ALA A 261 -10.53 15.27 -0.09
CA ALA A 261 -11.07 13.95 0.25
C ALA A 261 -12.56 13.86 -0.07
N PHE A 262 -13.36 14.84 0.37
CA PHE A 262 -14.80 14.90 0.07
C PHE A 262 -15.05 15.13 -1.42
N ALA A 263 -14.36 16.11 -2.03
CA ALA A 263 -14.56 16.44 -3.44
C ALA A 263 -14.26 15.24 -4.37
N ILE A 264 -13.19 14.49 -4.09
CA ILE A 264 -12.80 13.31 -4.86
C ILE A 264 -13.76 12.15 -4.62
N ARG A 265 -14.12 11.87 -3.36
CA ARG A 265 -15.12 10.85 -3.01
C ARG A 265 -16.41 11.07 -3.79
N ASP A 266 -16.94 12.29 -3.76
CA ASP A 266 -18.24 12.62 -4.35
C ASP A 266 -18.16 12.65 -5.88
N ALA A 267 -17.07 13.18 -6.45
CA ALA A 267 -16.90 13.25 -7.90
C ALA A 267 -16.80 11.87 -8.57
N TYR A 268 -16.18 10.88 -7.91
CA TYR A 268 -15.92 9.57 -8.51
C TYR A 268 -16.80 8.44 -7.98
N LEU A 269 -17.77 8.72 -7.11
CA LEU A 269 -18.68 7.74 -6.50
C LEU A 269 -19.39 6.84 -7.55
N HIS A 270 -19.72 7.39 -8.71
CA HIS A 270 -20.41 6.68 -9.79
C HIS A 270 -19.52 6.37 -11.00
N ASP A 271 -18.26 6.83 -10.99
CA ASP A 271 -17.31 6.64 -12.08
C ASP A 271 -16.28 5.54 -11.80
N LEU A 272 -15.97 5.28 -10.53
CA LEU A 272 -14.99 4.30 -10.09
C LEU A 272 -15.58 3.39 -9.00
N ILE A 273 -15.12 2.13 -8.96
CA ILE A 273 -15.25 1.30 -7.75
C ILE A 273 -14.28 1.90 -6.73
N SER A 274 -14.74 2.85 -5.93
CA SER A 274 -13.88 3.60 -5.02
C SER A 274 -14.56 3.94 -3.70
N PHE A 275 -13.73 4.13 -2.68
CA PHE A 275 -14.14 4.72 -1.40
C PHE A 275 -12.94 5.44 -0.77
N ASN A 276 -13.20 6.29 0.21
CA ASN A 276 -12.18 6.96 1.02
C ASN A 276 -12.15 6.34 2.43
N ASP A 277 -11.00 5.84 2.88
CA ASP A 277 -10.91 5.13 4.17
C ASP A 277 -11.00 6.09 5.37
N ASP A 278 -10.45 7.30 5.24
CA ASP A 278 -10.49 8.32 6.29
C ASP A 278 -11.90 8.80 6.59
N ILE A 279 -12.80 8.76 5.60
CA ILE A 279 -14.21 9.10 5.74
C ILE A 279 -15.03 7.83 6.04
N GLN A 280 -15.10 6.92 5.07
CA GLN A 280 -16.04 5.80 5.09
C GLN A 280 -15.54 4.64 5.96
N GLY A 281 -14.24 4.33 5.92
CA GLY A 281 -13.62 3.29 6.75
C GLY A 281 -13.67 3.64 8.24
N THR A 282 -13.28 4.88 8.57
CA THR A 282 -13.36 5.42 9.93
C THR A 282 -14.81 5.46 10.45
N GLY A 283 -15.75 5.91 9.61
CA GLY A 283 -17.18 5.89 9.96
C GLY A 283 -17.69 4.47 10.26
N ALA A 284 -17.34 3.50 9.41
CA ALA A 284 -17.79 2.12 9.56
C ALA A 284 -17.26 1.46 10.85
N VAL A 285 -15.97 1.62 11.17
CA VAL A 285 -15.39 1.04 12.39
C VAL A 285 -15.93 1.71 13.66
N ALA A 286 -16.16 3.03 13.63
CA ALA A 286 -16.77 3.74 14.76
C ALA A 286 -18.21 3.30 14.99
N LEU A 287 -19.02 3.18 13.93
CA LEU A 287 -20.38 2.66 14.03
C LEU A 287 -20.40 1.23 14.58
N ALA A 288 -19.49 0.35 14.14
CA ALA A 288 -19.37 -1.00 14.68
C ALA A 288 -19.07 -0.99 16.19
N GLY A 289 -18.21 -0.08 16.66
CA GLY A 289 -17.94 0.14 18.08
C GLY A 289 -19.17 0.62 18.85
N ILE A 290 -19.90 1.60 18.30
CA ILE A 290 -21.14 2.14 18.88
C ILE A 290 -22.20 1.05 18.97
N LEU A 291 -22.45 0.29 17.91
CA LEU A 291 -23.42 -0.81 17.88
C LEU A 291 -23.06 -1.89 18.92
N THR A 292 -21.78 -2.16 19.12
CA THR A 292 -21.31 -3.08 20.16
C THR A 292 -21.60 -2.53 21.56
N ALA A 293 -21.33 -1.24 21.80
CA ALA A 293 -21.66 -0.58 23.06
C ALA A 293 -23.18 -0.58 23.33
N MET A 294 -24.01 -0.34 22.31
CA MET A 294 -25.48 -0.39 22.44
C MET A 294 -25.98 -1.77 22.88
N LYS A 295 -25.40 -2.85 22.33
CA LYS A 295 -25.72 -4.23 22.76
C LYS A 295 -25.35 -4.48 24.22
N ILE A 296 -24.20 -3.98 24.67
CA ILE A 296 -23.75 -4.12 26.06
C ILE A 296 -24.65 -3.34 27.02
N LYS A 297 -25.02 -2.11 26.65
CA LYS A 297 -25.90 -1.25 27.46
C LYS A 297 -27.38 -1.64 27.39
N GLN A 298 -27.77 -2.46 26.42
CA GLN A 298 -29.17 -2.78 26.10
C GLN A 298 -30.00 -1.53 25.75
N GLU A 299 -29.39 -0.57 25.07
CA GLU A 299 -30.01 0.68 24.65
C GLU A 299 -30.17 0.73 23.12
N ARG A 300 -31.06 1.59 22.61
CA ARG A 300 -31.24 1.79 21.17
C ARG A 300 -30.39 2.97 20.71
N LEU A 301 -29.81 2.85 19.51
CA LEU A 301 -29.02 3.90 18.87
C LEU A 301 -29.79 5.23 18.79
N ARG A 302 -31.07 5.16 18.40
CA ARG A 302 -31.97 6.32 18.25
C ARG A 302 -32.28 7.08 19.55
N ASP A 303 -31.99 6.49 20.71
CA ASP A 303 -32.23 7.13 22.01
C ASP A 303 -30.98 7.88 22.51
N GLN A 304 -29.85 7.76 21.81
CA GLN A 304 -28.58 8.37 22.20
C GLN A 304 -28.47 9.79 21.66
N VAL A 305 -27.68 10.60 22.35
CA VAL A 305 -27.24 11.92 21.88
C VAL A 305 -25.73 11.85 21.65
N PHE A 306 -25.31 12.11 20.41
CA PHE A 306 -23.90 12.06 20.01
C PHE A 306 -23.33 13.47 19.90
N LEU A 307 -22.14 13.67 20.48
CA LEU A 307 -21.32 14.86 20.28
C LEU A 307 -20.07 14.48 19.49
N ILE A 308 -19.89 15.08 18.32
CA ILE A 308 -18.68 14.90 17.50
C ILE A 308 -17.73 16.07 17.74
N HIS A 309 -16.58 15.80 18.36
CA HIS A 309 -15.53 16.79 18.58
C HIS A 309 -14.47 16.71 17.46
N GLY A 310 -14.67 17.51 16.41
CA GLY A 310 -13.78 17.59 15.25
C GLY A 310 -14.53 17.34 13.95
N ALA A 311 -14.66 18.36 13.11
CA ALA A 311 -15.39 18.28 11.84
C ALA A 311 -14.48 17.87 10.67
N GLY A 312 -13.53 16.97 10.88
CA GLY A 312 -12.62 16.45 9.84
C GLY A 312 -13.25 15.35 8.99
N ALA A 313 -12.46 14.73 8.10
CA ALA A 313 -12.88 13.57 7.30
C ALA A 313 -13.50 12.46 8.16
N GLY A 314 -12.78 12.02 9.20
CA GLY A 314 -13.28 11.00 10.13
C GLY A 314 -14.50 11.43 10.94
N GLY A 315 -14.53 12.65 11.47
CA GLY A 315 -15.67 13.12 12.27
C GLY A 315 -16.97 13.21 11.47
N VAL A 316 -16.88 13.71 10.23
CA VAL A 316 -18.02 13.74 9.30
C VAL A 316 -18.41 12.32 8.89
N GLY A 317 -17.44 11.46 8.55
CA GLY A 317 -17.72 10.07 8.18
C GLY A 317 -18.39 9.27 9.31
N ILE A 318 -18.04 9.53 10.57
CA ILE A 318 -18.72 8.97 11.74
C ILE A 318 -20.16 9.49 11.83
N ALA A 319 -20.36 10.80 11.67
CA ALA A 319 -21.70 11.39 11.71
C ALA A 319 -22.61 10.81 10.60
N GLU A 320 -22.11 10.72 9.36
CA GLU A 320 -22.83 10.16 8.20
C GLU A 320 -23.24 8.70 8.40
N GLN A 321 -22.49 7.91 9.20
CA GLN A 321 -22.81 6.51 9.48
C GLN A 321 -23.77 6.33 10.66
N ILE A 322 -23.85 7.31 11.55
CA ILE A 322 -24.78 7.29 12.70
C ILE A 322 -26.18 7.75 12.27
N GLU A 323 -26.25 8.71 11.35
CA GLU A 323 -27.49 9.24 10.76
C GLU A 323 -28.30 8.18 9.99
#